data_AF-A0A1J5WCD3-F1
#
_entry.id   AF-A0A1J5WCD3-F1
#
_cell.length_a   1.000
_cell.length_b   1.000
_cell.length_c   1.000
_cell.angle_alpha   90.00
_cell.angle_beta   90.00
_cell.angle_gamma   90.00
#
_symmetry.space_group_name_H-M   'P 1'
#
loop_
_entity.id
_entity.type
_entity.pdbx_description
1 polymer ?
#
loop_
_entity_poly.entity_id
_entity_poly.type
_entity_poly.pdbx_seq_one_letter_code
_entity_poly.pdbx_strand_id
1 'polypeptide(L)'
;LEITPETKVETVARLTRETKVVLSNVAVIDALFFKLMARTSVTIRNKISVVGHDNSLDRYIGKLGWGKDRPTKICFDEYGKEEIEQTYENIATIPKNSIQINIGEIKAAEEGICVLLELRACIDGCIQSLSLESSKREYIEEILKT
;
A
#
# COMPACT_ATOMS: atom_id res chain seq x y z
N LEU A 1 -12.21 -13.16 -3.70
CA LEU A 1 -13.37 -12.28 -3.40
C LEU A 1 -13.32 -11.12 -4.38
N GLU A 2 -14.39 -10.84 -5.11
CA GLU A 2 -14.46 -9.65 -5.98
C GLU A 2 -15.25 -8.57 -5.24
N ILE A 3 -14.57 -7.50 -4.81
CA ILE A 3 -15.21 -6.39 -4.11
C ILE A 3 -15.39 -5.25 -5.12
N THR A 4 -16.64 -4.93 -5.43
CA THR A 4 -17.00 -3.76 -6.22
C THR A 4 -17.48 -2.63 -5.31
N PRO A 5 -17.46 -1.35 -5.76
CA PRO A 5 -17.98 -0.23 -4.97
C PRO A 5 -19.44 -0.38 -4.50
N GLU A 6 -20.21 -1.28 -5.11
CA GLU A 6 -21.62 -1.56 -4.78
C GLU A 6 -21.82 -2.81 -3.91
N THR A 7 -20.73 -3.49 -3.53
CA THR A 7 -20.80 -4.73 -2.75
C THR A 7 -21.31 -4.45 -1.33
N LYS A 8 -22.54 -4.87 -1.03
CA LYS A 8 -23.06 -4.94 0.35
C LYS A 8 -22.42 -6.12 1.06
N VAL A 9 -21.84 -5.89 2.22
CA VAL A 9 -21.23 -6.94 3.05
C VAL A 9 -22.34 -7.63 3.85
N GLU A 10 -22.74 -8.83 3.43
CA GLU A 10 -23.78 -9.64 4.10
C GLU A 10 -23.21 -10.54 5.21
N THR A 11 -21.91 -10.88 5.13
CA THR A 11 -21.18 -11.69 6.12
C THR A 11 -19.76 -11.18 6.32
N VAL A 12 -19.33 -11.06 7.58
CA VAL A 12 -17.95 -10.70 7.94
C VAL A 12 -17.06 -11.93 7.72
N ALA A 13 -16.34 -11.95 6.60
CA ALA A 13 -15.31 -12.95 6.34
C ALA A 13 -13.95 -12.44 6.84
N ARG A 14 -13.27 -13.23 7.67
CA ARG A 14 -11.89 -12.94 8.09
C ARG A 14 -10.95 -13.17 6.89
N LEU A 15 -10.26 -12.13 6.47
CA LEU A 15 -9.22 -12.23 5.46
C LEU A 15 -7.99 -12.95 6.04
N THR A 16 -7.46 -13.89 5.28
CA THR A 16 -6.28 -14.70 5.62
C THR A 16 -5.25 -14.61 4.50
N ARG A 17 -4.00 -15.05 4.75
CA ARG A 17 -2.93 -15.06 3.74
C ARG A 17 -3.30 -15.85 2.49
N GLU A 18 -4.11 -16.88 2.63
CA GLU A 18 -4.64 -17.69 1.52
C GLU A 18 -5.71 -16.95 0.71
N THR A 19 -6.30 -15.89 1.26
CA THR A 19 -7.31 -15.10 0.56
C THR A 19 -6.67 -14.36 -0.59
N LYS A 20 -7.19 -14.57 -1.80
CA LYS A 20 -6.75 -13.87 -3.00
C LYS A 20 -7.62 -12.65 -3.24
N VAL A 21 -6.96 -11.49 -3.40
CA VAL A 21 -7.56 -10.19 -3.65
C VAL A 21 -7.03 -9.66 -4.97
N VAL A 22 -7.94 -9.33 -5.88
CA VAL A 22 -7.57 -8.76 -7.18
C VAL A 22 -8.05 -7.32 -7.24
N LEU A 23 -7.13 -6.39 -7.46
CA LEU A 23 -7.43 -4.97 -7.63
C LEU A 23 -7.21 -4.57 -9.09
N SER A 24 -8.16 -3.83 -9.66
CA SER A 24 -8.14 -3.44 -11.06
C SER A 24 -8.99 -2.20 -11.30
N ASN A 25 -8.42 -1.11 -11.82
CA ASN A 25 -9.14 0.10 -12.20
C ASN A 25 -9.99 0.71 -11.07
N VAL A 26 -9.49 0.62 -9.85
CA VAL A 26 -10.18 0.99 -8.61
C VAL A 26 -9.33 1.96 -7.80
N ALA A 27 -9.98 2.82 -7.01
CA ALA A 27 -9.33 3.59 -5.96
C ALA A 27 -9.63 2.95 -4.59
N VAL A 28 -8.63 2.85 -3.74
CA VAL A 28 -8.73 2.24 -2.42
C VAL A 28 -8.11 3.20 -1.41
N ILE A 29 -8.68 3.31 -0.21
CA ILE A 29 -8.00 4.08 0.84
C ILE A 29 -6.71 3.38 1.28
N ASP A 30 -5.71 4.17 1.64
CA ASP A 30 -4.40 3.73 2.13
C ASP A 30 -4.48 2.64 3.22
N ALA A 31 -5.24 2.88 4.28
CA ALA A 31 -5.38 1.97 5.41
C ALA A 31 -5.95 0.61 5.00
N LEU A 32 -6.90 0.58 4.06
CA LEU A 32 -7.43 -0.67 3.53
C LEU A 32 -6.40 -1.35 2.63
N PHE A 33 -5.75 -0.60 1.73
CA PHE A 33 -4.75 -1.14 0.82
C PHE A 33 -3.62 -1.84 1.57
N PHE A 34 -2.96 -1.16 2.52
CA PHE A 34 -1.86 -1.77 3.27
C PHE A 34 -2.30 -2.95 4.14
N LYS A 35 -3.52 -2.90 4.69
CA LYS A 35 -4.07 -4.04 5.44
C LYS A 35 -4.34 -5.26 4.55
N LEU A 36 -4.72 -5.06 3.28
CA LEU A 36 -4.82 -6.14 2.30
C LEU A 36 -3.43 -6.71 1.98
N MET A 37 -2.45 -5.84 1.73
CA MET A 37 -1.07 -6.24 1.44
C MET A 37 -0.44 -7.05 2.58
N ALA A 38 -0.73 -6.71 3.84
CA ALA A 38 -0.20 -7.39 5.01
C ALA A 38 -0.87 -8.75 5.30
N ARG A 39 -2.12 -8.95 4.86
CA ARG A 39 -2.97 -10.05 5.34
C ARG A 39 -3.49 -11.00 4.27
N THR A 40 -3.29 -10.68 3.00
CA THR A 40 -3.84 -11.43 1.87
C THR A 40 -2.83 -11.53 0.73
N SER A 41 -3.10 -12.37 -0.26
CA SER A 41 -2.38 -12.37 -1.53
C SER A 41 -3.04 -11.37 -2.48
N VAL A 42 -2.36 -10.27 -2.77
CA VAL A 42 -2.88 -9.17 -3.59
C VAL A 42 -2.30 -9.24 -5.00
N THR A 43 -3.17 -9.16 -6.01
CA THR A 43 -2.77 -9.04 -7.42
C THR A 43 -3.31 -7.74 -8.00
N ILE A 44 -2.42 -6.90 -8.52
CA ILE A 44 -2.79 -5.70 -9.27
C ILE A 44 -2.82 -6.05 -10.76
N ARG A 45 -4.04 -6.19 -11.32
CA ARG A 45 -4.24 -6.58 -12.72
C ARG A 45 -4.15 -5.39 -13.67
N ASN A 46 -4.67 -4.25 -13.24
CA ASN A 46 -4.63 -2.97 -13.96
C ASN A 46 -4.28 -1.86 -12.98
N LYS A 47 -4.03 -0.65 -13.48
CA LYS A 47 -3.69 0.51 -12.64
C LYS A 47 -4.74 0.74 -11.55
N ILE A 48 -4.30 1.08 -10.35
CA ILE A 48 -5.14 1.44 -9.21
C ILE A 48 -4.78 2.82 -8.68
N SER A 49 -5.62 3.37 -7.81
CA SER A 49 -5.29 4.56 -7.03
C SER A 49 -5.32 4.24 -5.54
N VAL A 50 -4.33 4.73 -4.80
CA VAL A 50 -4.34 4.70 -3.34
C VAL A 50 -4.49 6.13 -2.84
N VAL A 51 -5.44 6.32 -1.93
CA VAL A 51 -5.90 7.64 -1.49
C VAL A 51 -5.74 7.77 0.01
N GLY A 52 -5.25 8.91 0.47
CA GLY A 52 -5.12 9.20 1.90
C GLY A 52 -6.47 9.14 2.62
N HIS A 53 -6.49 8.49 3.78
CA HIS A 53 -7.67 8.45 4.65
C HIS A 53 -7.94 9.82 5.30
N ASP A 54 -9.19 10.28 5.26
CA ASP A 54 -9.70 11.29 6.20
C ASP A 54 -10.86 10.71 7.01
N ASN A 55 -11.10 11.28 8.18
CA ASN A 55 -12.16 10.87 9.09
C ASN A 55 -13.58 11.17 8.56
N SER A 56 -13.74 11.64 7.31
CA SER A 56 -15.00 12.12 6.73
C SER A 56 -15.53 11.27 5.56
N LEU A 57 -14.80 10.23 5.13
CA LEU A 57 -15.22 9.39 4.02
C LEU A 57 -15.78 8.05 4.47
N ASP A 58 -17.11 7.92 4.39
CA ASP A 58 -17.86 6.66 4.57
C ASP A 58 -17.56 5.60 3.48
N ARG A 59 -16.75 5.93 2.46
CA ARG A 59 -16.48 5.07 1.30
C ARG A 59 -15.00 4.72 1.22
N TYR A 60 -14.71 3.43 1.40
CA TYR A 60 -13.38 2.85 1.42
C TYR A 60 -12.83 2.50 0.02
N ILE A 61 -13.70 2.46 -1.00
CA ILE A 61 -13.42 2.05 -2.37
C ILE A 61 -14.14 2.99 -3.35
N GLY A 62 -13.44 3.44 -4.39
CA GLY A 62 -13.94 4.38 -5.40
C GLY A 62 -13.46 4.06 -6.82
N LYS A 63 -13.81 4.92 -7.79
CA LYS A 63 -13.30 4.82 -9.16
C LYS A 63 -11.83 5.23 -9.25
N LEU A 64 -11.09 4.67 -10.20
CA LEU A 64 -9.69 5.05 -10.46
C LEU A 64 -9.54 6.57 -10.55
N GLY A 65 -8.54 7.10 -9.84
CA GLY A 65 -8.23 8.52 -9.83
C GLY A 65 -9.11 9.40 -8.95
N TRP A 66 -9.98 8.81 -8.13
CA TRP A 66 -10.61 9.52 -7.03
C TRP A 66 -9.57 9.98 -6.00
N GLY A 67 -9.79 11.14 -5.37
CA GLY A 67 -9.01 11.59 -4.21
C GLY A 67 -7.53 11.93 -4.47
N LYS A 68 -7.12 12.14 -5.72
CA LYS A 68 -5.70 12.41 -6.09
C LYS A 68 -5.05 13.57 -5.35
N ASP A 69 -5.83 14.58 -4.98
CA ASP A 69 -5.30 15.78 -4.31
C ASP A 69 -4.99 15.54 -2.83
N ARG A 70 -5.30 14.36 -2.30
CA ARG A 70 -5.14 14.03 -0.89
C ARG A 70 -3.80 13.34 -0.64
N PRO A 71 -2.89 13.96 0.12
CA PRO A 71 -1.64 13.32 0.48
C PRO A 71 -1.90 12.11 1.38
N THR A 72 -1.25 11.01 1.06
CA THR A 72 -1.25 9.76 1.82
C THR A 72 -0.09 9.76 2.80
N LYS A 73 -0.31 9.18 3.99
CA LYS A 73 0.74 8.89 4.97
C LYS A 73 0.98 7.39 4.99
N ILE A 74 2.24 6.98 4.78
CA ILE A 74 2.63 5.56 4.79
C ILE A 74 3.53 5.34 6.00
N CYS A 75 3.12 4.43 6.89
CA CYS A 75 3.89 4.04 8.07
C CYS A 75 4.09 2.52 8.07
N PHE A 76 5.34 2.06 8.20
CA PHE A 76 5.68 0.63 8.30
C PHE A 76 6.15 0.20 9.70
N ASP A 77 6.02 1.07 10.69
CA ASP A 77 6.43 0.86 12.09
C ASP A 77 5.49 -0.07 12.88
N GLU A 78 4.21 -0.11 12.53
CA GLU A 78 3.18 -0.87 13.25
C GLU A 78 3.01 -2.34 12.80
N TYR A 79 3.76 -2.80 11.79
CA TYR A 79 3.59 -4.15 11.23
C TYR A 79 4.53 -5.17 11.88
N GLY A 80 3.99 -6.35 12.20
CA GLY A 80 4.79 -7.49 12.63
C GLY A 80 5.63 -8.07 11.48
N LYS A 81 6.68 -8.82 11.80
CA LYS A 81 7.59 -9.44 10.82
C LYS A 81 6.86 -10.20 9.71
N GLU A 82 5.88 -11.03 10.07
CA GLU A 82 5.11 -11.80 9.09
C GLU A 82 4.21 -10.94 8.19
N GLU A 83 3.75 -9.78 8.66
CA GLU A 83 2.97 -8.83 7.87
C GLU A 83 3.88 -8.05 6.89
N ILE A 84 5.10 -7.74 7.33
CA ILE A 84 6.16 -7.15 6.50
C ILE A 84 6.56 -8.13 5.38
N GLU A 85 6.85 -9.39 5.71
CA GLU A 85 7.18 -10.44 4.74
C GLU A 85 6.06 -10.62 3.71
N GLN A 86 4.80 -10.72 4.15
CA GLN A 86 3.66 -10.85 3.24
C GLN A 86 3.51 -9.63 2.31
N THR A 87 3.72 -8.43 2.85
CA THR A 87 3.67 -7.19 2.08
C THR A 87 4.77 -7.15 1.03
N TYR A 88 5.98 -7.57 1.40
CA TYR A 88 7.12 -7.67 0.49
C TYR A 88 6.84 -8.64 -0.67
N GLU A 89 6.32 -9.83 -0.38
CA GLU A 89 5.92 -10.81 -1.40
C GLU A 89 4.89 -10.25 -2.37
N ASN A 90 3.87 -9.54 -1.86
CA ASN A 90 2.86 -8.94 -2.71
C ASN A 90 3.48 -7.86 -3.61
N ILE A 91 4.30 -6.96 -3.07
CA ILE A 91 4.96 -5.89 -3.84
C ILE A 91 5.83 -6.46 -4.97
N ALA A 92 6.57 -7.53 -4.71
CA ALA A 92 7.42 -8.16 -5.71
C ALA A 92 6.66 -8.64 -6.97
N THR A 93 5.34 -8.86 -6.86
CA THR A 93 4.49 -9.24 -7.99
C THR A 93 3.80 -8.06 -8.70
N ILE A 94 3.88 -6.86 -8.14
CA ILE A 94 3.16 -5.69 -8.64
C ILE A 94 3.88 -5.09 -9.86
N PRO A 95 3.19 -4.86 -10.99
CA PRO A 95 3.79 -4.18 -12.13
C PRO A 95 4.26 -2.76 -11.78
N LYS A 96 5.38 -2.33 -12.36
CA LYS A 96 5.92 -0.98 -12.20
C LYS A 96 4.88 0.08 -12.60
N ASN A 97 4.87 1.21 -11.90
CA ASN A 97 3.98 2.36 -12.16
C ASN A 97 2.46 2.03 -12.18
N SER A 98 2.04 0.92 -11.54
CA SER A 98 0.64 0.48 -11.51
C SER A 98 -0.15 1.04 -10.33
N ILE A 99 0.50 1.70 -9.38
CA ILE A 99 -0.13 2.33 -8.22
C ILE A 99 -0.04 3.85 -8.36
N GLN A 100 -1.15 4.52 -8.63
CA GLN A 100 -1.22 5.98 -8.53
C GLN A 100 -1.45 6.38 -7.08
N ILE A 101 -0.53 7.13 -6.49
CA ILE A 101 -0.63 7.59 -5.11
C ILE A 101 0.03 8.97 -4.97
N ASN A 102 -0.63 9.87 -4.24
CA ASN A 102 -0.04 11.16 -3.86
C ASN A 102 0.50 11.00 -2.43
N ILE A 103 1.82 10.98 -2.27
CA ILE A 103 2.46 10.68 -0.99
C ILE A 103 2.90 11.98 -0.32
N GLY A 104 2.27 12.30 0.81
CA GLY A 104 2.69 13.42 1.64
C GLY A 104 3.87 13.07 2.53
N GLU A 105 3.79 11.95 3.24
CA GLU A 105 4.78 11.56 4.24
C GLU A 105 4.96 10.04 4.25
N ILE A 106 6.22 9.60 4.27
CA ILE A 106 6.58 8.21 4.53
C ILE A 106 7.43 8.14 5.79
N LYS A 107 7.06 7.22 6.68
CA LYS A 107 7.85 6.79 7.83
C LYS A 107 8.14 5.31 7.72
N ALA A 108 9.41 4.95 7.69
CA ALA A 108 9.83 3.56 7.70
C ALA A 108 10.97 3.36 8.68
N ALA A 109 10.91 2.26 9.42
CA ALA A 109 11.97 1.84 10.32
C ALA A 109 12.42 0.42 9.98
N GLU A 110 13.71 0.13 10.15
CA GLU A 110 14.29 -1.21 10.02
C GLU A 110 13.85 -1.93 8.72
N GLU A 111 13.23 -3.11 8.82
CA GLU A 111 12.78 -3.92 7.66
C GLU A 111 11.71 -3.20 6.80
N GLY A 112 10.99 -2.24 7.38
CA GLY A 112 10.04 -1.39 6.64
C GLY A 112 10.72 -0.53 5.56
N ILE A 113 12.02 -0.25 5.71
CA ILE A 113 12.80 0.50 4.71
C ILE A 113 12.95 -0.32 3.42
N CYS A 114 13.19 -1.63 3.53
CA CYS A 114 13.30 -2.53 2.38
C CYS A 114 11.95 -2.63 1.64
N VAL A 115 10.84 -2.74 2.38
CA VAL A 115 9.49 -2.74 1.80
C VAL A 115 9.22 -1.44 1.03
N LEU A 116 9.62 -0.30 1.59
CA LEU A 116 9.49 0.99 0.93
C LEU A 116 10.28 1.07 -0.39
N LEU A 117 11.52 0.57 -0.39
CA LEU A 117 12.37 0.57 -1.58
C LEU A 117 11.73 -0.19 -2.75
N GLU A 118 11.18 -1.38 -2.47
CA GLU A 118 10.46 -2.15 -3.49
C GLU A 118 9.17 -1.44 -3.93
N LEU A 119 8.39 -0.91 -2.98
CA LEU A 119 7.13 -0.24 -3.26
C LEU A 119 7.33 0.96 -4.19
N ARG A 120 8.47 1.67 -4.06
CA ARG A 120 8.81 2.82 -4.89
C ARG A 120 8.78 2.50 -6.39
N ALA A 121 9.19 1.29 -6.81
CA ALA A 121 9.16 0.90 -8.22
C ALA A 121 7.73 0.71 -8.76
N CYS A 122 6.76 0.44 -7.89
CA CYS A 122 5.36 0.23 -8.24
C CYS A 122 4.55 1.54 -8.31
N ILE A 123 5.05 2.61 -7.69
CA ILE A 123 4.37 3.89 -7.52
C ILE A 123 4.57 4.81 -8.73
N ASP A 124 3.46 5.31 -9.27
CA ASP A 124 3.40 6.44 -10.17
C ASP A 124 2.98 7.70 -9.40
N GLY A 125 3.95 8.33 -8.74
CA GLY A 125 3.75 9.48 -7.86
C GLY A 125 5.04 10.02 -7.27
N CYS A 126 4.97 11.22 -6.68
CA CYS A 126 6.08 11.86 -5.99
C CYS A 126 5.96 11.68 -4.47
N ILE A 127 7.10 11.51 -3.80
CA ILE A 127 7.21 11.49 -2.34
C ILE A 127 7.58 12.90 -1.89
N GLN A 128 6.72 13.56 -1.10
CA GLN A 128 6.99 14.92 -0.63
C GLN A 128 7.92 14.94 0.58
N SER A 129 7.72 14.04 1.55
CA SER A 129 8.53 13.92 2.76
C SER A 129 8.85 12.46 3.06
N LEU A 130 10.09 12.21 3.48
CA LEU A 130 10.64 10.90 3.76
C LEU A 130 11.41 10.93 5.09
N SER A 131 10.99 10.12 6.05
CA SER A 131 11.67 9.91 7.34
C SER A 131 12.00 8.44 7.51
N LEU A 132 13.28 8.15 7.74
CA LEU A 132 13.82 6.80 7.80
C LEU A 132 14.63 6.62 9.07
N GLU A 133 14.37 5.55 9.79
CA GLU A 133 15.06 5.21 11.03
C GLU A 133 15.63 3.79 10.95
N SER A 134 16.93 3.65 11.17
CA SER A 134 17.56 2.34 11.15
C SER A 134 18.74 2.29 12.10
N SER A 135 18.81 1.23 12.89
CA SER A 135 20.01 0.86 13.65
C SER A 135 21.09 0.26 12.75
N LYS A 136 20.73 -0.23 11.56
CA LYS A 136 21.64 -0.81 10.58
C LYS A 136 21.95 0.15 9.44
N ARG A 137 23.25 0.41 9.24
CA ARG A 137 23.74 1.30 8.20
C ARG A 137 23.43 0.80 6.78
N GLU A 138 23.35 -0.52 6.59
CA GLU A 138 23.09 -1.15 5.28
C GLU A 138 21.79 -0.66 4.61
N TYR A 139 20.70 -0.53 5.38
CA TYR A 139 19.41 -0.07 4.86
C TYR A 139 19.43 1.37 4.39
N ILE A 140 20.24 2.24 5.02
CA ILE A 140 20.33 3.65 4.66
C ILE A 140 21.25 3.85 3.45
N GLU A 141 22.35 3.08 3.36
CA GLU A 141 23.30 3.21 2.24
C GLU A 141 22.70 2.84 0.88
N GLU A 142 21.75 1.90 0.85
CA GLU A 142 21.06 1.51 -0.38
C GLU A 142 20.24 2.67 -0.97
N ILE A 143 19.62 3.48 -0.10
CA ILE A 143 18.86 4.66 -0.50
C ILE A 143 19.79 5.77 -1.01
N LEU A 144 20.92 6.00 -0.34
CA LEU A 144 21.86 7.07 -0.71
C LEU A 144 22.62 6.82 -2.03
N LYS A 145 22.63 5.58 -2.52
CA LYS A 145 23.24 5.20 -3.81
C LYS A 145 22.31 5.39 -5.01
N THR A 146 21.03 5.67 -4.78
CA THR A 146 19.98 5.79 -5.80
C THR A 146 19.68 7.24 -6.12
#